data_AF-A0A257JDX9-F1
#
_entry.id   AF-A0A257JDX9-F1
#
_cell.length_a   1.000
_cell.length_b   1.000
_cell.length_c   1.000
_cell.angle_alpha   90.00
_cell.angle_beta   90.00
_cell.angle_gamma   90.00
#
_symmetry.space_group_name_H-M   'P 1'
#
loop_
_entity.id
_entity.type
_entity.pdbx_description
1 polymer ?
#
loop_
_entity_poly.entity_id
_entity_poly.type
_entity_poly.pdbx_seq_one_letter_code
_entity_poly.pdbx_strand_id
1 'polypeptide(L)' 'MSTPCTLRPAAPHDVATIVALITELAAFEHLSHLLQLTPQALSEHLFGPRPVVEAVVGEVDG' A
#
# COMPACT_ATOMS: atom_id res chain seq x y z
N MET A 1 -15.72 -2.85 -20.62
CA MET A 1 -14.38 -2.98 -21.22
C MET A 1 -13.42 -3.17 -20.06
N SER A 2 -12.59 -4.22 -20.06
CA SER A 2 -11.62 -4.43 -18.98
C SER A 2 -10.43 -3.52 -19.24
N THR A 3 -10.16 -2.57 -18.35
CA THR A 3 -8.95 -1.76 -18.43
C THR A 3 -7.74 -2.64 -18.17
N PRO A 4 -6.71 -2.63 -19.03
CA PRO A 4 -5.51 -3.42 -18.80
C PRO A 4 -4.85 -3.00 -17.48
N CYS A 5 -4.58 -3.97 -16.61
CA CYS A 5 -3.91 -3.76 -15.33
C CYS A 5 -2.69 -4.69 -15.26
N THR A 6 -1.57 -4.16 -14.81
CA THR A 6 -0.33 -4.91 -14.58
C THR A 6 -0.13 -5.09 -13.09
N LEU A 7 0.21 -6.32 -12.67
CA LEU A 7 0.66 -6.58 -11.31
C LEU A 7 2.18 -6.51 -11.25
N ARG A 8 2.70 -5.71 -10.32
CA ARG A 8 4.15 -5.59 -10.08
C ARG A 8 4.47 -5.51 -8.58
N PRO A 9 5.69 -5.88 -8.15
CA PRO A 9 6.13 -5.58 -6.80
C PRO A 9 6.03 -4.07 -6.51
N ALA A 10 5.67 -3.72 -5.29
CA ALA A 10 5.70 -2.34 -4.83
C ALA A 10 7.13 -1.81 -4.84
N ALA A 11 7.27 -0.53 -5.18
CA ALA A 11 8.50 0.23 -5.12
C ALA A 11 8.35 1.39 -4.11
N PRO A 12 9.44 2.04 -3.68
CA PRO A 12 9.38 3.11 -2.67
C PRO A 12 8.42 4.26 -2.99
N HIS A 13 8.17 4.55 -4.27
CA HIS A 13 7.22 5.57 -4.69
C HIS A 13 5.75 5.19 -4.46
N ASP A 14 5.43 3.90 -4.30
CA ASP A 14 4.06 3.43 -4.10
C ASP A 14 3.59 3.56 -2.63
N VAL A 15 4.51 3.84 -1.69
CA VAL A 15 4.19 3.85 -0.24
C VAL A 15 3.03 4.77 0.09
N ALA A 16 3.01 5.99 -0.48
CA ALA A 16 1.94 6.95 -0.22
C ALA A 16 0.58 6.41 -0.70
N THR A 17 0.54 5.80 -1.88
CA THR A 17 -0.67 5.19 -2.45
C THR A 17 -1.14 4.00 -1.62
N ILE A 18 -0.23 3.13 -1.18
CA ILE A 18 -0.57 1.97 -0.35
C ILE A 18 -1.15 2.42 1.00
N VAL A 19 -0.57 3.44 1.64
CA VAL A 19 -1.12 4.01 2.88
C VAL A 19 -2.53 4.55 2.66
N ALA A 20 -2.76 5.27 1.57
CA ALA A 20 -4.08 5.80 1.24
C ALA A 20 -5.11 4.66 1.08
N LEU A 21 -4.78 3.62 0.30
CA LEU A 21 -5.65 2.47 0.10
C LEU A 21 -5.96 1.72 1.40
N ILE A 22 -4.98 1.49 2.27
CA ILE A 22 -5.20 0.86 3.58
C ILE A 22 -6.09 1.74 4.47
N THR A 23 -5.90 3.07 4.43
CA THR A 23 -6.69 4.02 5.20
C THR A 23 -8.14 4.05 4.73
N GLU A 24 -8.36 4.08 3.42
CA GLU A 24 -9.69 4.03 2.79
C GLU A 24 -10.41 2.72 3.12
N LEU A 25 -9.68 1.59 3.08
CA LEU A 25 -10.23 0.29 3.50
C LEU A 25 -10.65 0.30 4.97
N ALA A 26 -9.80 0.81 5.87
CA ALA A 26 -10.14 0.91 7.29
C ALA A 26 -11.36 1.81 7.55
N ALA A 27 -11.53 2.88 6.75
CA ALA A 27 -12.72 3.73 6.82
C ALA A 27 -13.98 3.01 6.35
N PHE A 28 -13.90 2.27 5.24
CA PHE A 28 -14.98 1.46 4.71
C PHE A 28 -15.44 0.37 5.70
N GLU A 29 -14.49 -0.25 6.39
CA GLU A 29 -14.77 -1.29 7.39
C GLU A 29 -15.15 -0.74 8.77
N HIS A 30 -15.21 0.58 8.95
CA HIS A 30 -15.44 1.27 10.24
C HIS A 30 -14.37 0.95 11.32
N LEU A 31 -13.17 0.57 10.90
CA LEU A 31 -12.04 0.18 11.75
C LEU A 31 -10.93 1.24 11.83
N SER A 32 -11.14 2.47 11.35
CA SER A 32 -10.11 3.53 11.35
C SER A 32 -9.50 3.80 12.73
N HIS A 33 -10.25 3.58 13.81
CA HIS A 33 -9.78 3.74 15.18
C HIS A 33 -8.77 2.67 15.63
N LEU A 34 -8.67 1.55 14.91
CA LEU A 34 -7.67 0.51 15.11
C LEU A 34 -6.43 0.70 14.21
N LEU A 35 -6.48 1.61 13.24
CA LEU A 35 -5.39 1.80 12.28
C LEU A 35 -4.20 2.50 12.97
N GLN A 36 -3.09 1.78 13.08
CA GLN A 36 -1.82 2.30 13.63
C GLN A 36 -0.75 2.57 12.55
N LEU A 37 -1.08 2.35 11.29
CA LEU A 37 -0.15 2.50 10.17
C LEU A 37 0.26 3.97 9.99
N THR A 38 1.57 4.19 9.80
CA THR A 38 2.11 5.48 9.35
C THR A 38 2.91 5.29 8.05
N PRO A 39 3.01 6.32 7.18
CA PRO A 39 3.83 6.24 5.97
C PRO A 39 5.30 5.87 6.23
N GLN A 40 5.87 6.40 7.33
CA GLN A 40 7.24 6.11 7.72
C GLN A 40 7.40 4.64 8.12
N ALA A 41 6.50 4.12 8.98
CA ALA A 41 6.54 2.72 9.40
C ALA A 41 6.35 1.76 8.22
N LEU A 42 5.44 2.07 7.29
CA LEU A 42 5.25 1.25 6.10
C LEU A 42 6.50 1.24 5.21
N SER A 43 7.11 2.41 4.99
CA SER A 43 8.34 2.54 4.20
C SER A 43 9.48 1.71 4.80
N GLU A 44 9.67 1.79 6.12
CA GLU A 44 10.70 1.00 6.83
C GLU A 44 10.42 -0.51 6.76
N HIS A 45 9.16 -0.93 6.91
CA HIS A 45 8.81 -2.35 6.85
C HIS A 45 8.91 -2.96 5.45
N LEU A 46 8.68 -2.17 4.38
CA LEU A 46 8.79 -2.64 2.99
C LEU A 46 10.22 -2.52 2.43
N PHE A 47 10.94 -1.44 2.76
CA PHE A 47 12.17 -1.05 2.07
C PHE A 47 13.33 -0.71 3.01
N GLY A 48 13.15 -0.88 4.32
CA GLY A 48 14.21 -0.69 5.31
C GLY A 48 15.30 -1.78 5.23
N PRO A 49 16.33 -1.69 6.10
CA PRO A 49 17.46 -2.62 6.10
C PRO A 49 17.07 -4.08 6.43
N ARG A 50 15.89 -4.28 7.04
CA ARG A 50 15.30 -5.58 7.32
C ARG A 50 13.80 -5.51 6.97
N PRO A 51 13.44 -5.69 5.69
CA PRO A 51 12.04 -5.67 5.28
C PRO A 51 11.32 -6.87 5.91
N VAL A 52 10.13 -6.61 6.45
CA VAL A 52 9.31 -7.60 7.17
C VAL A 52 7.96 -7.85 6.52
N VAL A 53 7.63 -7.07 5.49
CA VAL A 53 6.41 -7.22 4.67
C VAL A 53 6.74 -7.03 3.20
N GLU A 54 5.87 -7.52 2.34
CA GLU A 54 5.92 -7.33 0.89
C GLU A 54 4.57 -6.80 0.39
N ALA A 55 4.55 -6.11 -0.74
CA ALA A 55 3.32 -5.62 -1.36
C ALA A 55 3.39 -5.78 -2.89
N VAL A 56 2.22 -6.06 -3.48
CA VAL A 56 2.01 -6.11 -4.94
C VAL A 56 1.03 -4.99 -5.29
N VAL A 57 1.38 -4.21 -6.31
CA VAL A 57 0.56 -3.10 -6.82
C VAL A 57 -0.09 -3.54 -8.12
N GLY A 58 -1.41 -3.31 -8.22
CA GLY A 58 -2.13 -3.32 -9.48
C GLY A 58 -2.15 -1.92 -10.07
N GLU A 59 -1.49 -1.76 -11.20
CA GLU A 59 -1.35 -0.48 -11.91
C GLU A 59 -2.18 -0.53 -13.19
N VAL A 60 -3.03 0.49 -13.36
CA VAL A 60 -3.88 0.65 -14.55
C VAL A 60 -3.23 1.70 -15.44
N ASP A 61 -3.07 1.38 -16.72
CA ASP A 61 -2.47 2.26 -17.74
C ASP A 61 -0.96 2.60 -17.57
N GLY A 62 -0.27 1.96 -16.63
CA GLY A 62 1.20 2.05 -16.44
C GLY A 62 1.64 3.37 -15.80
#